data_AF-A0AAV2YL42-F1
#
_entry.id   AF-A0AAV2YL42-F1
#
_cell.length_a   1.000
_cell.length_b   1.000
_cell.length_c   1.000
_cell.angle_alpha   90.00
_cell.angle_beta   90.00
_cell.angle_gamma   90.00
#
_symmetry.space_group_name_H-M   'P 1'
#
loop_
_entity.id
_entity.type
_entity.pdbx_description
1 polymer ?
#
loop_
_entity_poly.entity_id
_entity_poly.type
_entity_poly.pdbx_seq_one_letter_code
_entity_poly.pdbx_strand_id
1 'polypeptide(L)'
;MTELIRRLGRWNMSSMEGCYLTALPRKAVRALAGFPADQQSFFLARALNDPPATLQAMVLGFVDTIWTQYMSQDVQFIAAGGFLTLLKYLRQDAVVMMEHCPSHLLWKHPVFSSTEWREYAAKCRVDSANVVPPAQLTLQLIVPDLSSYIKAQHDDMMQTIRTEAAQRTTTASALQGSLVSMTELNAMVQRARTGGIDVAVRLQMDSCNGIPTDKRLSAC
;
A
#
# COMPACT_ATOMS: atom_id res chain seq x y z
N MET A 1 20.30 11.08 -26.87
CA MET A 1 18.91 11.37 -27.31
C MET A 1 18.42 10.40 -28.38
N THR A 2 19.22 10.06 -29.40
CA THR A 2 18.85 9.14 -30.49
C THR A 2 18.87 7.64 -30.13
N GLU A 3 19.75 7.20 -29.21
CA GLU A 3 19.89 5.80 -28.77
C GLU A 3 18.62 5.18 -28.16
N LEU A 4 17.87 5.94 -27.35
CA LEU A 4 16.65 5.47 -26.70
C LEU A 4 15.54 5.15 -27.70
N ILE A 5 15.36 6.03 -28.69
CA ILE A 5 14.41 5.82 -29.78
C ILE A 5 14.84 4.59 -30.60
N ARG A 6 16.14 4.44 -30.88
CA ARG A 6 16.68 3.33 -31.65
C ARG A 6 16.48 1.97 -30.96
N ARG A 7 16.76 1.89 -29.65
CA ARG A 7 16.63 0.68 -28.83
C ARG A 7 15.18 0.28 -28.59
N LEU A 8 14.31 1.24 -28.23
CA LEU A 8 12.90 0.97 -27.94
C LEU A 8 12.07 0.77 -29.22
N GLY A 9 12.46 1.42 -30.32
CA GLY A 9 11.81 1.30 -31.62
C GLY A 9 12.26 0.08 -32.43
N ARG A 10 13.27 -0.69 -31.99
CA ARG A 10 13.88 -1.80 -32.75
C ARG A 10 14.32 -1.38 -34.16
N TRP A 11 14.97 -0.23 -34.28
CA TRP A 11 15.43 0.31 -35.57
C TRP A 11 16.68 -0.44 -36.07
N ASN A 12 16.50 -1.69 -36.47
CA ASN A 12 17.38 -2.42 -37.38
C ASN A 12 16.89 -2.18 -38.82
N MET A 13 17.79 -2.12 -39.81
CA MET A 13 17.47 -1.79 -41.21
C MET A 13 16.33 -2.65 -41.81
N SER A 14 16.13 -3.89 -41.33
CA SER A 14 15.03 -4.76 -41.77
C SER A 14 13.67 -4.48 -41.13
N SER A 15 13.61 -3.73 -40.03
CA SER A 15 12.35 -3.32 -39.37
C SER A 15 11.85 -1.95 -39.83
N MET A 16 12.61 -1.30 -40.72
CA MET A 16 12.29 0.02 -41.26
C MET A 16 11.00 0.01 -42.09
N GLU A 17 10.73 -1.08 -42.80
CA GLU A 17 9.54 -1.22 -43.65
C GLU A 17 8.26 -1.54 -42.86
N GLY A 18 8.37 -2.18 -41.68
CA GLY A 18 7.20 -2.50 -40.85
C GLY A 18 6.82 -1.41 -39.85
N CYS A 19 7.81 -0.75 -39.24
CA CYS A 19 7.60 0.13 -38.09
C CYS A 19 7.45 1.62 -38.43
N TYR A 20 8.06 2.09 -39.53
CA TYR A 20 7.91 3.50 -39.95
C TYR A 20 6.61 3.74 -40.71
N LEU A 21 5.96 2.69 -41.20
CA LEU A 21 4.65 2.77 -41.82
C LEU A 21 3.47 2.70 -40.83
N THR A 22 3.69 2.39 -39.53
CA THR A 22 2.53 2.14 -38.64
C THR A 22 2.46 2.78 -37.25
N ALA A 23 3.53 3.14 -36.52
CA ALA A 23 3.40 4.04 -35.35
C ALA A 23 4.74 4.36 -34.66
N LEU A 24 4.92 5.62 -34.25
CA LEU A 24 5.96 5.99 -33.29
C LEU A 24 5.76 5.24 -31.95
N PRO A 25 6.84 4.74 -31.31
CA PRO A 25 6.75 4.04 -30.04
C PRO A 25 6.24 4.97 -28.93
N ARG A 26 4.93 4.92 -28.64
CA ARG A 26 4.24 5.83 -27.70
C ARG A 26 4.89 5.91 -26.32
N LYS A 27 5.37 4.78 -25.78
CA LYS A 27 6.08 4.75 -24.49
C LYS A 27 7.35 5.61 -24.51
N ALA A 28 8.12 5.53 -25.59
CA ALA A 28 9.35 6.31 -25.74
C ALA A 28 9.04 7.80 -25.93
N VAL A 29 8.07 8.14 -26.78
CA VAL A 29 7.64 9.54 -26.99
C VAL A 29 7.15 10.17 -25.69
N ARG A 30 6.41 9.42 -24.87
CA ARG A 30 5.96 9.89 -23.55
C ARG A 30 7.09 10.11 -22.57
N ALA A 31 8.00 9.14 -22.46
CA ALA A 31 9.20 9.28 -21.61
C ALA A 31 10.04 10.50 -22.00
N LEU A 32 10.19 10.76 -23.31
CA LEU A 32 10.91 11.94 -23.82
C LEU A 32 10.19 13.25 -23.52
N ALA A 33 8.85 13.24 -23.49
CA ALA A 33 8.04 14.40 -23.12
C ALA A 33 7.95 14.61 -21.59
N GLY A 34 8.73 13.87 -20.79
CA GLY A 34 8.77 13.99 -19.33
C GLY A 34 7.64 13.26 -18.60
N PHE A 35 6.88 12.42 -19.31
CA PHE A 35 5.78 11.65 -18.76
C PHE A 35 6.23 10.22 -18.39
N PRO A 36 5.68 9.57 -17.34
CA PRO A 36 6.00 8.19 -17.03
C PRO A 36 5.57 7.24 -18.17
N ALA A 37 6.44 6.30 -18.49
CA ALA A 37 6.28 5.44 -19.67
C ALA A 37 5.11 4.44 -19.58
N ASP A 38 4.72 4.04 -18.36
CA ASP A 38 3.78 2.95 -18.12
C ASP A 38 2.35 3.39 -17.74
N GLN A 39 2.15 4.64 -17.31
CA GLN A 39 0.81 5.13 -16.98
C GLN A 39 0.05 5.47 -18.27
N GLN A 40 -1.16 4.94 -18.47
CA GLN A 40 -1.92 5.16 -19.71
C GLN A 40 -2.54 6.56 -19.82
N SER A 41 -2.79 7.25 -18.71
CA SER A 41 -3.43 8.58 -18.70
C SER A 41 -2.66 9.56 -17.82
N PHE A 42 -2.70 10.84 -18.21
CA PHE A 42 -2.25 11.96 -17.39
C PHE A 42 -3.41 12.85 -17.07
N PHE A 43 -3.42 13.33 -15.84
CA PHE A 43 -4.40 14.29 -15.43
C PHE A 43 -3.93 15.70 -15.83
N LEU A 44 -4.76 16.39 -16.61
CA LEU A 44 -4.47 17.72 -17.11
C LEU A 44 -5.53 18.68 -16.55
N ALA A 45 -5.18 19.42 -15.49
CA ALA A 45 -6.14 20.31 -14.81
C ALA A 45 -6.76 21.35 -15.78
N ARG A 46 -5.98 21.83 -16.74
CA ARG A 46 -6.45 22.77 -17.77
C ARG A 46 -7.44 22.18 -18.78
N ALA A 47 -7.49 20.86 -18.97
CA ALA A 47 -8.44 20.21 -19.87
C ALA A 47 -9.85 20.08 -19.26
N LEU A 48 -10.04 20.45 -18.00
CA LEU A 48 -11.35 20.43 -17.33
C LEU A 48 -12.27 21.55 -17.79
N ASN A 49 -11.71 22.62 -18.35
CA ASN A 49 -12.46 23.82 -18.71
C ASN A 49 -12.61 23.96 -20.21
N ASP A 50 -13.78 23.60 -20.71
CA ASP A 50 -14.15 23.89 -22.08
C ASP A 50 -14.46 25.38 -22.26
N PRO A 51 -13.91 26.02 -23.31
CA PRO A 51 -14.21 27.40 -23.62
C PRO A 51 -15.71 27.59 -23.94
N PRO A 52 -16.31 28.75 -23.64
CA PRO A 52 -17.69 29.04 -24.03
C PRO A 52 -17.93 28.86 -25.53
N ALA A 53 -19.12 28.42 -25.93
CA ALA A 53 -19.44 28.16 -27.33
C ALA A 53 -19.27 29.40 -28.24
N THR A 54 -19.55 30.61 -27.71
CA THR A 54 -19.32 31.88 -28.42
C THR A 54 -17.83 32.08 -28.75
N LEU A 55 -16.96 31.79 -27.79
CA LEU A 55 -15.51 31.88 -27.92
C LEU A 55 -14.94 30.80 -28.84
N GLN A 56 -15.50 29.58 -28.79
CA GLN A 56 -15.16 28.50 -29.70
C GLN A 56 -15.51 28.84 -31.16
N ALA A 57 -16.65 29.51 -31.39
CA ALA A 57 -17.02 29.97 -32.73
C ALA A 57 -16.05 31.05 -33.25
N MET A 58 -15.55 31.93 -32.37
CA MET A 58 -14.57 32.96 -32.73
C MET A 58 -13.18 32.39 -33.01
N VAL A 59 -12.71 31.42 -32.21
CA VAL A 59 -11.38 30.81 -32.34
C VAL A 59 -11.50 29.47 -33.04
N LEU A 60 -11.11 29.42 -34.32
CA LEU A 60 -11.16 28.22 -35.16
C LEU A 60 -12.57 27.63 -35.35
N GLY A 61 -13.66 28.42 -35.28
CA GLY A 61 -15.05 27.92 -35.28
C GLY A 61 -15.44 26.93 -36.39
N PHE A 62 -14.69 26.90 -37.50
CA PHE A 62 -14.84 25.87 -38.53
C PHE A 62 -14.66 24.43 -38.03
N VAL A 63 -13.86 24.20 -36.97
CA VAL A 63 -13.57 22.84 -36.47
C VAL A 63 -14.84 22.14 -36.02
N ASP A 64 -15.78 22.85 -35.42
CA ASP A 64 -17.01 22.25 -34.90
C ASP A 64 -17.94 21.84 -36.05
N THR A 65 -17.99 22.64 -37.12
CA THR A 65 -18.68 22.31 -38.38
C THR A 65 -18.03 21.11 -39.09
N ILE A 66 -16.70 21.08 -39.17
CA ILE A 66 -15.99 19.95 -39.79
C ILE A 66 -16.12 18.71 -38.92
N TRP A 67 -16.18 18.84 -37.59
CA TRP A 67 -16.37 17.74 -36.67
C TRP A 67 -17.73 17.07 -36.85
N THR A 68 -18.82 17.84 -36.94
CA THR A 68 -20.14 17.29 -37.19
C THR A 68 -20.22 16.59 -38.54
N GLN A 69 -19.63 17.19 -39.58
CA GLN A 69 -19.52 16.56 -40.89
C GLN A 69 -18.71 15.26 -40.83
N TYR A 70 -17.57 15.25 -40.14
CA TYR A 70 -16.73 14.07 -39.96
C TYR A 70 -17.45 12.94 -39.22
N MET A 71 -18.22 13.26 -38.17
CA MET A 71 -19.02 12.27 -37.43
C MET A 71 -20.14 11.68 -38.28
N SER A 72 -20.65 12.42 -39.26
CA SER A 72 -21.70 11.94 -40.19
C SER A 72 -21.17 11.10 -41.37
N GLN A 73 -19.85 10.97 -41.53
CA GLN A 73 -19.26 10.17 -42.60
C GLN A 73 -19.30 8.67 -42.27
N ASP A 74 -19.59 7.87 -43.30
CA ASP A 74 -19.63 6.40 -43.22
C ASP A 74 -18.24 5.78 -43.03
N VAL A 75 -17.20 6.47 -43.53
CA VAL A 75 -15.79 6.08 -43.35
C VAL A 75 -15.01 7.26 -42.75
N GLN A 76 -14.50 7.05 -41.55
CA GLN A 76 -13.76 8.07 -40.79
C GLN A 76 -12.25 7.84 -40.89
N PHE A 77 -11.53 8.81 -41.44
CA PHE A 77 -10.06 8.79 -41.41
C PHE A 77 -9.56 9.07 -40.00
N ILE A 78 -8.78 8.14 -39.43
CA ILE A 78 -8.23 8.26 -38.06
C ILE A 78 -7.37 9.53 -37.90
N ALA A 79 -6.58 9.87 -38.92
CA ALA A 79 -5.74 11.07 -38.91
C ALA A 79 -6.57 12.37 -38.87
N ALA A 80 -7.71 12.41 -39.57
CA ALA A 80 -8.59 13.57 -39.57
C ALA A 80 -9.23 13.77 -38.18
N GLY A 81 -9.73 12.70 -37.56
CA GLY A 81 -10.27 12.74 -36.21
C GLY A 81 -9.22 13.17 -35.18
N GLY A 82 -8.00 12.63 -35.28
CA GLY A 82 -6.87 13.03 -34.45
C GLY A 82 -6.46 14.49 -34.62
N PHE A 83 -6.45 15.00 -35.86
CA PHE A 83 -6.14 16.39 -36.16
C PHE A 83 -7.21 17.35 -35.62
N LEU A 84 -8.50 17.05 -35.81
CA LEU A 84 -9.58 17.87 -35.26
C LEU A 84 -9.56 17.87 -33.73
N THR A 85 -9.26 16.73 -33.12
CA THR A 85 -9.06 16.60 -31.67
C THR A 85 -7.91 17.47 -31.19
N LEU A 86 -6.77 17.46 -31.91
CA LEU A 86 -5.63 18.31 -31.62
C LEU A 86 -6.00 19.80 -31.68
N LEU A 87 -6.74 20.22 -32.73
CA LEU A 87 -7.18 21.62 -32.86
C LEU A 87 -8.07 22.07 -31.70
N LYS A 88 -8.91 21.19 -31.15
CA LYS A 88 -9.72 21.50 -29.95
C LYS A 88 -8.84 21.73 -28.73
N TYR A 89 -7.84 20.86 -28.50
CA TYR A 89 -6.92 21.01 -27.36
C TYR A 89 -6.04 22.25 -27.44
N LEU A 90 -5.60 22.65 -28.64
CA LEU A 90 -4.79 23.87 -28.82
C LEU A 90 -5.53 25.14 -28.39
N ARG A 91 -6.86 25.17 -28.42
CA ARG A 91 -7.65 26.31 -27.91
C ARG A 91 -7.59 26.41 -26.39
N GLN A 92 -7.68 25.27 -25.70
CA GLN A 92 -7.62 25.21 -24.24
C GLN A 92 -6.23 25.62 -23.74
N ASP A 93 -5.17 25.21 -24.44
CA ASP A 93 -3.78 25.50 -24.07
C ASP A 93 -3.38 26.96 -24.28
N ALA A 94 -4.12 27.73 -25.10
CA ALA A 94 -3.79 29.12 -25.39
C ALA A 94 -3.74 30.02 -24.14
N VAL A 95 -4.56 29.75 -23.11
CA VAL A 95 -4.51 30.50 -21.83
C VAL A 95 -3.16 30.34 -21.14
N VAL A 96 -2.62 29.12 -21.10
CA VAL A 96 -1.32 28.82 -20.49
C VAL A 96 -0.17 29.31 -21.37
N MET A 97 -0.32 29.21 -22.70
CA MET A 97 0.68 29.68 -23.65
C MET A 97 0.87 31.20 -23.60
N MET A 98 -0.17 31.97 -23.29
CA MET A 98 -0.08 33.42 -23.08
C MET A 98 0.85 33.78 -21.92
N GLU A 99 0.89 32.98 -20.85
CA GLU A 99 1.75 33.23 -19.68
C GLU A 99 3.22 32.97 -20.00
N HIS A 100 3.49 31.91 -20.75
CA HIS A 100 4.85 31.51 -21.10
C HIS A 100 5.44 32.36 -22.24
N CYS A 101 4.59 32.86 -23.15
CA CYS A 101 4.99 33.61 -24.33
C CYS A 101 4.13 34.87 -24.55
N PRO A 102 4.18 35.88 -23.65
CA PRO A 102 3.28 37.03 -23.70
C PRO A 102 3.51 37.96 -24.90
N SER A 103 4.70 37.94 -25.50
CA SER A 103 5.07 38.79 -26.64
C SER A 103 4.65 38.25 -28.01
N HIS A 104 3.99 37.08 -28.06
CA HIS A 104 3.63 36.43 -29.31
C HIS A 104 2.55 37.21 -30.08
N LEU A 105 2.68 37.26 -31.42
CA LEU A 105 1.77 38.04 -32.29
C LEU A 105 0.32 37.56 -32.27
N LEU A 106 0.11 36.27 -31.98
CA LEU A 106 -1.23 35.67 -31.86
C LEU A 106 -2.11 36.43 -30.85
N TRP A 107 -1.52 36.92 -29.75
CA TRP A 107 -2.25 37.57 -28.66
C TRP A 107 -2.70 38.99 -28.97
N LYS A 108 -2.21 39.59 -30.07
CA LYS A 108 -2.66 40.89 -30.55
C LYS A 108 -4.05 40.84 -31.22
N HIS A 109 -4.53 39.64 -31.52
CA HIS A 109 -5.84 39.47 -32.13
C HIS A 109 -6.97 39.92 -31.16
N PRO A 110 -8.01 40.64 -31.64
CA PRO A 110 -9.03 41.24 -30.77
C PRO A 110 -9.80 40.23 -29.93
N VAL A 111 -9.92 38.98 -30.38
CA VAL A 111 -10.58 37.90 -29.63
C VAL A 111 -9.93 37.67 -28.27
N PHE A 112 -8.60 37.79 -28.15
CA PHE A 112 -7.89 37.62 -26.88
C PHE A 112 -7.98 38.84 -25.95
N SER A 113 -8.49 39.97 -26.45
CA SER A 113 -8.78 41.18 -25.66
C SER A 113 -10.25 41.27 -25.24
N SER A 114 -11.11 40.40 -25.78
CA SER A 114 -12.54 40.34 -25.46
C SER A 114 -12.79 40.08 -23.96
N THR A 115 -13.96 40.50 -23.49
CA THR A 115 -14.41 40.23 -22.11
C THR A 115 -14.61 38.73 -21.89
N GLU A 116 -15.22 38.05 -22.87
CA GLU A 116 -15.47 36.60 -22.85
C GLU A 116 -14.17 35.79 -22.68
N TRP A 117 -13.11 36.16 -23.42
CA TRP A 117 -11.80 35.53 -23.27
C TRP A 117 -11.21 35.75 -21.87
N ARG A 118 -11.30 36.98 -21.34
CA ARG A 118 -10.76 37.32 -20.01
C ARG A 118 -11.46 36.55 -18.90
N GLU A 119 -12.78 36.41 -18.97
CA GLU A 119 -13.57 35.62 -18.02
C GLU A 119 -13.21 34.14 -18.10
N TYR A 120 -13.14 33.58 -19.30
CA TYR A 120 -12.71 32.20 -19.52
C TYR A 120 -11.28 31.96 -18.98
N ALA A 121 -10.34 32.83 -19.32
CA ALA A 121 -8.95 32.73 -18.86
C ALA A 121 -8.83 32.87 -17.33
N ALA A 122 -9.65 33.71 -16.69
CA ALA A 122 -9.70 33.81 -15.23
C ALA A 122 -10.22 32.51 -14.60
N LYS A 123 -11.33 31.95 -15.12
CA LYS A 123 -11.88 30.68 -14.66
C LYS A 123 -10.89 29.53 -14.81
N CYS A 124 -10.28 29.39 -15.99
CA CYS A 124 -9.26 28.36 -16.24
C CYS A 124 -8.12 28.41 -15.24
N ARG A 125 -7.64 29.61 -14.87
CA ARG A 125 -6.57 29.79 -13.89
C ARG A 125 -7.01 29.33 -12.50
N VAL A 126 -8.17 29.78 -12.04
CA VAL A 126 -8.71 29.41 -10.72
C VAL A 126 -8.88 27.89 -10.59
N ASP A 127 -9.51 27.27 -11.58
CA ASP A 127 -9.76 25.83 -11.54
C ASP A 127 -8.44 25.05 -11.65
N SER A 128 -7.53 25.45 -12.53
CA SER A 128 -6.22 24.78 -12.66
C SER A 128 -5.39 24.82 -11.37
N ALA A 129 -5.54 25.86 -10.55
CA ALA A 129 -4.86 26.00 -9.27
C ALA A 129 -5.51 25.20 -8.14
N ASN A 130 -6.85 25.06 -8.16
CA ASN A 130 -7.62 24.42 -7.08
C ASN A 130 -7.90 22.94 -7.32
N VAL A 131 -7.58 22.43 -8.50
CA VAL A 131 -7.91 21.07 -8.88
C VAL A 131 -6.97 20.07 -8.19
N VAL A 132 -7.58 19.16 -7.43
CA VAL A 132 -6.90 18.02 -6.82
C VAL A 132 -6.79 16.89 -7.86
N PRO A 133 -5.58 16.37 -8.15
CA PRO A 133 -5.42 15.26 -9.08
C PRO A 133 -6.25 14.02 -8.67
N PRO A 134 -6.85 13.27 -9.61
CA PRO A 134 -7.65 12.09 -9.31
C PRO A 134 -6.90 11.02 -8.50
N ALA A 135 -5.60 10.86 -8.75
CA ALA A 135 -4.77 9.94 -7.96
C ALA A 135 -4.71 10.35 -6.48
N GLN A 136 -4.69 11.65 -6.20
CA GLN A 136 -4.71 12.17 -4.83
C GLN A 136 -6.09 12.01 -4.19
N LEU A 137 -7.18 12.14 -4.95
CA LEU A 137 -8.53 11.81 -4.48
C LEU A 137 -8.65 10.32 -4.12
N THR A 138 -8.15 9.42 -4.97
CA THR A 138 -8.13 7.97 -4.69
C THR A 138 -7.34 7.66 -3.42
N LEU A 139 -6.19 8.31 -3.21
CA LEU A 139 -5.43 8.17 -1.98
C LEU A 139 -6.21 8.69 -0.77
N GLN A 140 -6.85 9.85 -0.85
CA GLN A 140 -7.66 10.38 0.25
C GLN A 140 -8.81 9.45 0.64
N LEU A 141 -9.39 8.71 -0.31
CA LEU A 141 -10.45 7.74 -0.06
C LEU A 141 -9.92 6.46 0.58
N ILE A 142 -8.77 5.95 0.14
CA ILE A 142 -8.27 4.64 0.57
C ILE A 142 -7.41 4.73 1.84
N VAL A 143 -6.76 5.87 2.11
CA VAL A 143 -5.86 6.05 3.26
C VAL A 143 -6.53 5.78 4.62
N PRO A 144 -7.77 6.24 4.90
CA PRO A 144 -8.45 5.94 6.16
C PRO A 144 -8.66 4.43 6.37
N ASP A 145 -9.10 3.73 5.34
CA ASP A 145 -9.35 2.28 5.38
C ASP A 145 -8.05 1.49 5.51
N LEU A 146 -7.01 1.89 4.78
CA LEU A 146 -5.68 1.29 4.92
C LEU A 146 -5.13 1.53 6.34
N SER A 147 -5.32 2.73 6.88
CA SER A 147 -4.86 3.07 8.23
C SER A 147 -5.60 2.26 9.30
N SER A 148 -6.91 2.06 9.16
CA SER A 148 -7.68 1.27 10.12
C SER A 148 -7.28 -0.20 10.03
N TYR A 149 -7.10 -0.73 8.83
CA TYR A 149 -6.63 -2.10 8.60
C TYR A 149 -5.23 -2.34 9.19
N ILE A 150 -4.26 -1.45 8.92
CA ILE A 150 -2.90 -1.56 9.46
C ILE A 150 -2.91 -1.48 10.99
N LYS A 151 -3.71 -0.58 11.58
CA LYS A 151 -3.83 -0.48 13.04
C LYS A 151 -4.43 -1.75 13.64
N ALA A 152 -5.51 -2.27 13.06
CA ALA A 152 -6.13 -3.50 13.52
C ALA A 152 -5.16 -4.70 13.46
N GLN A 153 -4.42 -4.84 12.36
CA GLN A 153 -3.38 -5.87 12.22
C GLN A 153 -2.24 -5.69 13.24
N HIS A 154 -1.82 -4.45 13.48
CA HIS A 154 -0.81 -4.16 14.49
C HIS A 154 -1.29 -4.52 15.90
N ASP A 155 -2.53 -4.16 16.25
CA ASP A 155 -3.11 -4.44 17.55
C ASP A 155 -3.28 -5.95 17.77
N ASP A 156 -3.74 -6.69 16.75
CA ASP A 156 -3.87 -8.15 16.78
C ASP A 156 -2.51 -8.85 16.97
N MET A 157 -1.50 -8.42 16.23
CA MET A 157 -0.13 -8.93 16.37
C MET A 157 0.43 -8.61 17.77
N MET A 158 0.22 -7.40 18.27
CA MET A 158 0.68 -7.02 19.62
C MET A 158 -0.07 -7.77 20.72
N GLN A 159 -1.35 -8.08 20.53
CA GLN A 159 -2.10 -8.95 21.45
C GLN A 159 -1.54 -10.36 21.44
N THR A 160 -1.27 -10.94 20.27
CA THR A 160 -0.67 -12.27 20.14
C THR A 160 0.70 -12.35 20.82
N ILE A 161 1.56 -11.35 20.61
CA ILE A 161 2.87 -11.29 21.29
C ILE A 161 2.70 -11.22 22.80
N ARG A 162 1.75 -10.41 23.30
CA ARG A 162 1.49 -10.27 24.75
C ARG A 162 0.94 -11.56 25.36
N THR A 163 0.02 -12.25 24.68
CA THR A 163 -0.56 -13.50 25.16
C THR A 163 0.49 -14.61 25.18
N GLU A 164 1.29 -14.74 24.12
CA GLU A 164 2.40 -15.69 24.10
C GLU A 164 3.45 -15.38 25.16
N ALA A 165 3.80 -14.11 25.39
CA ALA A 165 4.74 -13.71 26.44
C ALA A 165 4.19 -14.02 27.84
N ALA A 166 2.90 -13.76 28.08
CA ALA A 166 2.24 -14.11 29.33
C ALA A 166 2.23 -15.64 29.55
N GLN A 167 1.92 -16.41 28.50
CA GLN A 167 1.93 -17.88 28.56
C GLN A 167 3.34 -18.42 28.84
N ARG A 168 4.38 -17.89 28.18
CA ARG A 168 5.78 -18.25 28.45
C ARG A 168 6.22 -17.89 29.86
N THR A 169 5.74 -16.77 30.41
CA THR A 169 6.03 -16.37 31.79
C THR A 169 5.39 -17.34 32.78
N THR A 170 4.13 -17.74 32.53
CA THR A 170 3.43 -18.72 33.36
C THR A 170 4.10 -20.09 33.30
N THR A 171 4.47 -20.60 32.11
CA THR A 171 5.17 -21.89 32.00
C THR A 171 6.55 -21.86 32.63
N ALA A 172 7.29 -20.75 32.50
CA ALA A 172 8.58 -20.57 33.18
C ALA A 172 8.43 -20.64 34.71
N SER A 173 7.43 -19.96 35.28
CA SER A 173 7.16 -20.00 36.73
C SER A 173 6.76 -21.40 37.22
N ALA A 174 5.95 -22.13 36.45
CA ALA A 174 5.57 -23.51 36.76
C ALA A 174 6.77 -24.48 36.72
N LEU A 175 7.62 -24.38 35.68
CA LEU A 175 8.85 -25.16 35.58
C LEU A 175 9.81 -24.85 36.74
N GLN A 176 9.92 -23.57 37.11
CA GLN A 176 10.77 -23.15 38.22
C GLN A 176 10.28 -23.71 39.56
N GLY A 177 8.96 -23.70 39.81
CA GLY A 177 8.36 -24.34 40.99
C GLY A 177 8.62 -25.86 41.03
N SER A 178 8.49 -26.54 39.89
CA SER A 178 8.79 -27.97 39.80
C SER A 178 10.27 -28.28 40.05
N LEU A 179 11.19 -27.43 39.58
CA LEU A 179 12.62 -27.58 39.82
C LEU A 179 12.97 -27.41 41.31
N VAL A 180 12.39 -26.41 41.98
CA VAL A 180 12.58 -26.21 43.43
C VAL A 180 12.11 -27.46 44.19
N SER A 181 10.92 -27.96 43.87
CA SER A 181 10.39 -29.18 44.48
C SER A 181 11.32 -30.40 44.28
N MET A 182 11.88 -30.57 43.08
CA MET A 182 12.88 -31.63 42.82
C MET A 182 14.17 -31.45 43.64
N THR A 183 14.67 -30.23 43.78
CA THR A 183 15.87 -29.96 44.58
C THR A 183 15.65 -30.25 46.07
N GLU A 184 14.48 -29.92 46.59
CA GLU A 184 14.07 -30.25 47.97
C GLU A 184 14.01 -31.76 48.17
N LEU A 185 13.40 -32.49 47.24
CA LEU A 185 13.26 -33.95 47.30
C LEU A 185 14.63 -34.64 47.22
N ASN A 186 15.53 -34.17 46.36
CA ASN A 186 16.90 -34.67 46.30
C ASN A 186 17.65 -34.40 47.61
N ALA A 187 17.49 -33.23 48.22
CA ALA A 187 18.08 -32.91 49.52
C ALA A 187 17.56 -33.81 50.66
N MET A 188 16.30 -34.25 50.60
CA MET A 188 15.74 -35.24 51.54
C MET A 188 16.33 -36.64 51.34
N VAL A 189 16.48 -37.07 50.09
CA VAL A 189 17.09 -38.38 49.76
C VAL A 189 18.56 -38.43 50.18
N GLN A 190 19.32 -37.35 49.98
CA GLN A 190 20.71 -37.30 50.45
C GLN A 190 20.80 -37.40 51.97
N ARG A 191 19.91 -36.73 52.72
CA ARG A 191 19.84 -36.86 54.19
C ARG A 191 19.56 -38.30 54.64
N ALA A 192 18.65 -39.00 53.95
CA ALA A 192 18.34 -40.40 54.23
C ALA A 192 19.50 -41.36 53.89
N ARG A 193 20.35 -41.04 52.91
CA ARG A 193 21.56 -41.81 52.60
C ARG A 193 22.71 -41.60 53.58
N THR A 194 22.85 -40.39 54.14
CA THR A 194 23.92 -40.08 55.11
C THR A 194 23.59 -40.51 56.54
N GLY A 195 22.32 -40.69 56.87
CA GLY A 195 21.88 -41.30 58.14
C GLY A 195 21.87 -42.82 58.01
N GLY A 196 22.94 -43.49 58.42
CA GLY A 196 23.00 -44.95 58.47
C GLY A 196 21.81 -45.55 59.21
N ILE A 197 21.16 -46.55 58.62
CA ILE A 197 20.08 -47.30 59.25
C ILE A 197 20.70 -48.23 60.28
N ASP A 198 20.71 -47.82 61.55
CA ASP A 198 21.09 -48.69 62.67
C ASP A 198 19.86 -49.50 63.10
N VAL A 199 19.71 -50.71 62.54
CA VAL A 199 18.63 -51.63 62.94
C VAL A 199 19.07 -52.38 64.19
N ALA A 200 18.72 -51.85 65.37
CA ALA A 200 18.89 -52.56 66.63
C ALA A 200 17.82 -53.67 66.77
N VAL A 201 18.21 -54.92 66.47
CA VAL A 201 17.38 -56.12 66.73
C VAL A 201 17.50 -56.49 68.22
N ARG A 202 16.41 -56.39 68.97
CA ARG A 202 16.35 -56.76 70.40
C ARG A 202 15.86 -58.21 70.54
N LEU A 203 16.78 -59.12 70.88
CA LEU A 203 16.45 -60.50 71.26
C LEU A 203 16.03 -60.54 72.73
N GLN A 204 14.83 -61.04 73.01
CA GLN A 204 14.32 -61.23 74.37
C GLN A 204 14.50 -62.71 74.75
N MET A 205 15.38 -62.98 75.72
CA MET A 205 15.57 -64.30 76.33
C MET A 205 14.76 -64.37 77.63
N ASP A 206 13.78 -65.26 77.68
CA ASP A 206 13.05 -65.62 78.90
C ASP A 206 13.81 -66.71 79.67
N SER A 207 14.02 -66.51 80.98
CA SER A 207 14.35 -67.60 81.91
C SER A 207 13.81 -67.35 83.33
N CYS A 208 12.72 -68.07 83.60
CA CYS A 208 12.29 -68.77 84.83
C CYS A 208 12.82 -68.37 86.23
N ASN A 209 11.85 -68.10 87.12
CA ASN A 209 11.52 -68.84 88.37
C ASN A 209 11.41 -67.99 89.65
N GLY A 210 10.30 -68.19 90.37
CA GLY A 210 10.18 -67.86 91.78
C GLY A 210 8.74 -67.69 92.29
N ILE A 211 7.98 -68.78 92.44
CA ILE A 211 6.76 -68.83 93.27
C ILE A 211 7.13 -69.48 94.61
N PRO A 212 6.56 -69.00 95.73
CA PRO A 212 6.10 -69.93 96.76
C PRO A 212 4.64 -69.66 97.15
N THR A 213 3.79 -70.67 96.96
CA THR A 213 2.44 -70.76 97.51
C THR A 213 2.47 -71.47 98.85
N ASP A 214 1.94 -70.82 99.88
CA ASP A 214 1.56 -71.40 101.16
C ASP A 214 0.20 -72.11 101.02
N LYS A 215 0.11 -73.38 101.42
CA LYS A 215 -0.95 -73.90 102.31
C LYS A 215 -0.88 -75.41 102.53
N ARG A 216 -0.84 -75.73 103.82
CA ARG A 216 -1.11 -77.02 104.47
C ARG A 216 -2.60 -77.41 104.39
N LEU A 217 -2.83 -78.74 104.44
CA LEU A 217 -4.00 -79.49 104.98
C LEU A 217 -5.32 -79.31 104.21
N SER A 218 -5.97 -80.30 103.58
CA SER A 218 -6.34 -81.70 103.88
C SER A 218 -7.89 -81.80 103.86
N ALA A 219 -8.40 -82.67 102.99
CA ALA A 219 -9.67 -83.41 103.05
C ALA A 219 -11.00 -82.65 103.27
N CYS A 220 -11.82 -82.62 102.22
CA CYS A 220 -13.10 -83.35 102.13
C CYS A 220 -13.58 -83.35 100.67
#